data_AF-A0A7W4ET28-F1
#
_entry.id   AF-A0A7W4ET28-F1
#
_cell.length_a   1.000
_cell.length_b   1.000
_cell.length_c   1.000
_cell.angle_alpha   90.00
_cell.angle_beta   90.00
_cell.angle_gamma   90.00
#
_symmetry.space_group_name_H-M   'P 1'
#
loop_
_entity.id
_entity.type
_entity.pdbx_description
1 polymer ?
#
loop_
_entity_poly.entity_id
_entity_poly.type
_entity_poly.pdbx_seq_one_letter_code
_entity_poly.pdbx_strand_id
1 'polypeptide(L)'
;APAAPIRKAVKAAAAAPRNRYLVQDDVLALAMLDGPSQELFGRIDPQLFAGEARQALAQYYAAHHSQPLTTTPPALQNFDEYITMVRVRADARYGTWSETDRYYETARLLRQIETEHKQQHKHHLITQLRQAEESGDTTAAAALREQLNQLIKEIARGNRR
;
A
#
# COMPACT_ATOMS: atom_id res chain seq x y z
N ALA A 1 -62.21 1.73 12.46
CA ALA A 1 -60.79 1.75 12.05
C ALA A 1 -59.96 2.24 13.23
N PRO A 2 -58.77 1.66 13.49
CA PRO A 2 -57.57 2.41 13.12
C PRO A 2 -56.49 1.57 12.43
N ALA A 3 -55.77 2.23 11.52
CA ALA A 3 -54.71 1.67 10.69
C ALA A 3 -53.37 1.60 11.46
N ALA A 4 -52.65 0.49 11.29
CA ALA A 4 -51.31 0.30 11.82
C ALA A 4 -50.28 1.16 11.06
N PRO A 5 -49.21 1.64 11.72
CA PRO A 5 -48.21 2.48 11.07
C PRO A 5 -47.25 1.62 10.22
N ILE A 6 -47.11 2.00 8.95
CA ILE A 6 -46.18 1.38 8.01
C ILE A 6 -44.76 1.81 8.38
N ARG A 7 -43.90 0.84 8.75
CA ARG A 7 -42.47 1.07 8.97
C ARG A 7 -41.81 1.51 7.66
N LYS A 8 -41.21 2.71 7.65
CA LYS A 8 -40.42 3.19 6.51
C LYS A 8 -39.19 2.28 6.32
N ALA A 9 -39.05 1.72 5.12
CA ALA A 9 -37.86 1.00 4.72
C ALA A 9 -36.66 1.96 4.71
N VAL A 10 -35.62 1.64 5.49
CA VAL A 10 -34.35 2.37 5.46
C VAL A 10 -33.70 2.07 4.10
N LYS A 11 -33.54 3.12 3.30
CA LYS A 11 -32.80 3.09 2.03
C LYS A 11 -31.39 2.58 2.34
N ALA A 12 -31.04 1.40 1.81
CA ALA A 12 -29.69 0.86 1.91
C ALA A 12 -28.71 1.93 1.40
N ALA A 13 -27.79 2.35 2.26
CA ALA A 13 -26.73 3.27 1.87
C ALA A 13 -25.95 2.61 0.73
N ALA A 14 -25.72 3.36 -0.35
CA ALA A 14 -24.85 2.91 -1.44
C ALA A 14 -23.50 2.54 -0.83
N ALA A 15 -23.00 1.33 -1.14
CA ALA A 15 -21.70 0.87 -0.66
C ALA A 15 -20.65 1.94 -1.01
N ALA A 16 -19.98 2.47 0.01
CA ALA A 16 -18.89 3.42 -0.16
C ALA A 16 -17.88 2.84 -1.17
N PRO A 17 -17.29 3.66 -2.06
CA PRO A 17 -16.30 3.18 -3.01
C PRO A 17 -15.20 2.43 -2.25
N ARG A 18 -14.88 1.21 -2.70
CA ARG A 18 -13.81 0.42 -2.08
C ARG A 18 -12.53 1.25 -2.11
N ASN A 19 -12.01 1.62 -0.95
CA ASN A 19 -10.70 2.25 -0.87
C ASN A 19 -9.67 1.25 -1.45
N ARG A 20 -9.09 1.61 -2.59
CA ARG A 20 -8.15 0.74 -3.32
C ARG A 20 -6.78 0.65 -2.65
N TYR A 21 -6.52 1.48 -1.64
CA TYR A 21 -5.23 1.59 -0.94
C TYR A 21 -5.31 1.08 0.50
N LEU A 22 -6.31 0.27 0.85
CA LEU A 22 -6.47 -0.28 2.20
C LEU A 22 -5.23 -1.02 2.70
N VAL A 23 -4.58 -1.80 1.83
CA VAL A 23 -3.32 -2.52 2.16
C VAL A 23 -2.22 -1.53 2.57
N GLN A 24 -2.10 -0.41 1.85
CA GLN A 24 -1.11 0.62 2.15
C GLN A 24 -1.45 1.39 3.42
N ASP A 25 -2.72 1.72 3.64
CA ASP A 25 -3.17 2.38 4.87
C ASP A 25 -2.99 1.46 6.09
N ASP A 26 -3.20 0.15 5.93
CA ASP A 26 -3.08 -0.85 6.99
C ASP A 26 -1.61 -1.08 7.38
N VAL A 27 -0.70 -1.17 6.42
CA VAL A 27 0.74 -1.32 6.73
C VAL A 27 1.32 -0.08 7.40
N LEU A 28 0.88 1.11 6.99
CA LEU A 28 1.30 2.38 7.61
C LEU A 28 0.72 2.54 9.02
N ALA A 29 -0.48 2.02 9.27
CA ALA A 29 -1.11 2.00 10.59
C ALA A 29 -0.41 1.04 11.56
N LEU A 30 -0.05 -0.17 11.10
CA LEU A 30 0.71 -1.14 11.90
C LEU A 30 2.05 -0.56 12.35
N ALA A 31 2.82 0.01 11.43
CA ALA A 31 4.11 0.64 11.73
C ALA A 31 4.00 1.90 12.60
N MET A 32 2.81 2.47 12.75
CA MET A 32 2.61 3.60 13.65
C MET A 32 2.79 3.19 15.12
N LEU A 33 2.59 1.90 15.45
CA LEU A 33 2.45 1.41 16.82
C LEU A 33 3.76 0.96 17.48
N ASP A 34 4.81 0.66 16.72
CA ASP A 34 6.10 0.23 17.29
C ASP A 34 7.28 0.39 16.33
N GLY A 35 8.48 0.46 16.91
CA GLY A 35 9.74 0.59 16.17
C GLY A 35 10.10 -0.61 15.29
N PRO A 36 9.96 -1.87 15.73
CA PRO A 36 10.28 -3.04 14.91
C PRO A 36 9.51 -3.09 13.58
N SER A 37 8.23 -2.71 13.59
CA SER A 37 7.42 -2.64 12.36
C SER A 37 7.89 -1.50 11.44
N GLN A 38 8.35 -0.38 11.98
CA GLN A 38 8.91 0.74 11.19
C GLN A 38 10.21 0.35 10.49
N GLU A 39 11.08 -0.42 11.15
CA GLU A 39 12.38 -0.83 10.60
C GLU A 39 12.25 -1.52 9.24
N LEU A 40 11.16 -2.26 9.03
CA LEU A 40 10.88 -2.96 7.78
C LEU A 40 10.77 -2.02 6.56
N PHE A 41 10.42 -0.75 6.77
CA PHE A 41 10.33 0.25 5.71
C PHE A 41 11.70 0.65 5.16
N GLY A 42 12.80 0.42 5.90
CA GLY A 42 14.16 0.70 5.41
C GLY A 42 14.59 -0.13 4.19
N ARG A 43 13.81 -1.15 3.81
CA ARG A 43 14.08 -2.02 2.66
C ARG A 43 13.11 -1.81 1.49
N ILE A 44 12.15 -0.91 1.63
CA ILE A 44 11.08 -0.70 0.66
C ILE A 44 11.24 0.69 0.05
N ASP A 45 11.08 0.79 -1.27
CA ASP A 45 11.01 2.08 -1.95
C ASP A 45 9.70 2.79 -1.58
N PRO A 46 9.73 3.97 -0.92
CA PRO A 46 8.53 4.72 -0.58
C PRO A 46 7.67 5.07 -1.79
N GLN A 47 8.24 5.14 -3.00
CA GLN A 47 7.50 5.44 -4.23
C GLN A 47 6.49 4.35 -4.63
N LEU A 48 6.58 3.15 -4.04
CA LEU A 48 5.56 2.11 -4.22
C LEU A 48 4.21 2.45 -3.57
N PHE A 49 4.21 3.42 -2.65
CA PHE A 49 3.00 3.92 -2.01
C PHE A 49 2.31 4.98 -2.88
N ALA A 50 0.98 5.01 -2.82
CA ALA A 50 0.16 5.89 -3.63
C ALA A 50 -0.14 7.22 -2.92
N GLY A 51 0.28 8.31 -3.58
CA GLY A 51 0.04 9.67 -3.13
C GLY A 51 1.05 10.13 -2.09
N GLU A 52 1.31 11.44 -2.10
CA GLU A 52 2.41 12.06 -1.35
C GLU A 52 2.35 11.77 0.16
N ALA A 53 1.15 11.77 0.76
CA ALA A 53 0.99 11.53 2.19
C ALA A 53 1.47 10.12 2.62
N ARG A 54 1.18 9.08 1.82
CA ARG A 54 1.62 7.70 2.10
C ARG A 54 3.12 7.55 1.91
N GLN A 55 3.63 8.12 0.82
CA GLN A 55 5.05 8.10 0.50
C GLN A 55 5.86 8.81 1.58
N ALA A 56 5.40 9.99 2.04
CA ALA A 56 6.06 10.74 3.10
C ALA A 56 6.10 9.98 4.42
N LEU A 57 5.00 9.33 4.81
CA LEU A 57 4.97 8.52 6.04
C LEU A 57 5.85 7.27 5.93
N ALA A 58 5.83 6.57 4.80
CA ALA A 58 6.71 5.44 4.54
C ALA A 58 8.19 5.85 4.60
N GLN A 59 8.53 6.99 3.98
CA GLN A 59 9.87 7.57 4.00
C GLN A 59 10.30 7.96 5.42
N TYR A 60 9.38 8.52 6.20
CA TYR A 60 9.65 8.86 7.59
C TYR A 60 10.00 7.62 8.43
N TYR A 61 9.23 6.54 8.30
CA TYR A 61 9.54 5.28 8.99
C TYR A 61 10.91 4.72 8.58
N ALA A 62 11.23 4.74 7.28
CA ALA A 62 12.53 4.30 6.80
C ALA A 62 13.69 5.10 7.43
N ALA A 63 13.53 6.41 7.62
CA ALA A 63 14.57 7.31 8.13
C ALA A 63 14.62 7.42 9.67
N HIS A 64 13.52 7.18 10.37
CA HIS A 64 13.37 7.50 11.80
C HIS A 64 12.82 6.34 12.66
N HIS A 65 12.94 5.09 12.20
CA HIS A 65 12.49 3.90 12.93
C HIS A 65 13.10 3.85 14.34
N SER A 66 12.25 3.89 15.37
CA SER A 66 12.71 3.75 16.76
C SER A 66 11.58 3.64 17.76
N GLN A 67 10.52 4.44 17.58
CA GLN A 67 9.46 4.61 18.57
C GLN A 67 8.08 4.73 17.91
N PRO A 68 7.01 4.34 18.61
CA PRO A 68 5.64 4.57 18.15
C PRO A 68 5.39 6.04 17.80
N LEU A 69 4.66 6.28 16.72
CA LEU A 69 4.34 7.62 16.26
C LEU A 69 3.06 8.12 16.95
N THR A 70 3.21 8.66 18.15
CA THR A 70 2.09 9.13 18.97
C THR A 70 1.57 10.51 18.57
N THR A 71 2.41 11.32 17.94
CA THR A 71 2.11 12.68 17.47
C THR A 71 2.65 12.88 16.06
N THR A 72 2.09 13.84 15.32
CA THR A 72 2.55 14.17 13.97
C THR A 72 3.90 14.91 14.05
N PRO A 73 4.99 14.38 13.47
CA PRO A 73 6.28 15.06 13.44
C PRO A 73 6.23 16.31 12.56
N PRO A 74 7.10 17.32 12.81
CA PRO A 74 7.16 18.54 11.98
C PRO A 74 7.32 18.27 10.49
N ALA A 75 8.11 17.23 10.11
CA ALA A 75 8.33 16.85 8.73
C ALA A 75 7.06 16.34 8.00
N LEU A 76 6.03 15.93 8.75
CA LEU A 76 4.79 15.37 8.22
C LEU A 76 3.57 16.27 8.46
N GLN A 77 3.78 17.48 8.97
CA GLN A 77 2.68 18.39 9.34
C GLN A 77 1.78 18.75 8.15
N ASN A 78 2.33 18.79 6.93
CA ASN A 78 1.57 19.01 5.69
C ASN A 78 0.54 17.91 5.41
N PHE A 79 0.65 16.76 6.08
CA PHE A 79 -0.23 15.59 5.92
C PHE A 79 -0.95 15.22 7.23
N ASP A 80 -1.08 16.16 8.17
CA ASP A 80 -1.59 15.89 9.53
C ASP A 80 -2.97 15.22 9.56
N GLU A 81 -3.89 15.62 8.67
CA GLU A 81 -5.21 15.00 8.55
C GLU A 81 -5.09 13.51 8.18
N TYR A 82 -4.22 13.19 7.22
CA TYR A 82 -3.95 11.81 6.81
C TYR A 82 -3.31 11.02 7.95
N ILE A 83 -2.30 11.59 8.62
CA ILE A 83 -1.62 10.93 9.76
C ILE A 83 -2.61 10.63 10.88
N THR A 84 -3.51 11.57 11.18
CA THR A 84 -4.55 11.40 12.19
C THR A 84 -5.51 10.27 11.81
N MET A 85 -5.92 10.18 10.54
CA MET A 85 -6.74 9.07 10.05
C MET A 85 -6.03 7.71 10.20
N VAL A 86 -4.73 7.64 9.86
CA VAL A 86 -3.93 6.41 9.99
C VAL A 86 -3.78 6.01 11.46
N ARG A 87 -3.59 6.97 12.36
CA ARG A 87 -3.52 6.72 13.81
C ARG A 87 -4.81 6.15 14.36
N VAL A 88 -5.95 6.78 14.03
CA VAL A 88 -7.28 6.27 14.44
C VAL A 88 -7.49 4.83 13.94
N ARG A 89 -7.04 4.53 12.71
CA ARG A 89 -7.06 3.17 12.17
C ARG A 89 -6.14 2.22 12.95
N ALA A 90 -4.93 2.65 13.29
CA ALA A 90 -3.97 1.87 14.06
C ALA A 90 -4.57 1.44 15.41
N ASP A 91 -5.10 2.42 16.16
CA ASP A 91 -5.72 2.19 17.47
C ASP A 91 -6.93 1.24 17.35
N ALA A 92 -7.82 1.50 16.39
CA ALA A 92 -9.06 0.75 16.24
C ALA A 92 -8.87 -0.70 15.77
N ARG A 93 -7.82 -0.99 14.98
CA ARG A 93 -7.65 -2.31 14.34
C ARG A 93 -6.52 -3.14 14.93
N TYR A 94 -5.45 -2.50 15.39
CA TYR A 94 -4.18 -3.15 15.70
C TYR A 94 -3.65 -2.80 17.10
N GLY A 95 -4.28 -1.88 17.82
CA GLY A 95 -3.83 -1.44 19.15
C GLY A 95 -3.74 -2.57 20.19
N THR A 96 -4.56 -3.62 20.07
CA THR A 96 -4.55 -4.78 20.97
C THR A 96 -3.66 -5.93 20.50
N TRP A 97 -3.05 -5.81 19.32
CA TRP A 97 -2.19 -6.88 18.78
C TRP A 97 -0.86 -6.91 19.53
N SER A 98 -0.18 -8.05 19.53
CA SER A 98 1.20 -8.11 20.03
C SER A 98 2.15 -7.42 19.05
N GLU A 99 3.30 -6.94 19.53
CA GLU A 99 4.37 -6.40 18.68
C GLU A 99 4.80 -7.43 17.61
N THR A 100 4.89 -8.71 18.01
CA THR A 100 5.25 -9.80 17.11
C THR A 100 4.22 -9.98 15.98
N ASP A 101 2.92 -9.95 16.29
CA ASP A 101 1.88 -10.06 15.27
C ASP A 101 1.91 -8.86 14.31
N ARG A 102 2.12 -7.65 14.84
CA ARG A 102 2.23 -6.44 14.02
C ARG A 102 3.44 -6.47 13.10
N TYR A 103 4.58 -6.96 13.60
CA TYR A 103 5.79 -7.11 12.80
C TYR A 103 5.58 -8.07 11.62
N TYR A 104 5.04 -9.27 11.87
CA TYR A 104 4.82 -10.25 10.79
C TYR A 104 3.77 -9.77 9.79
N GLU A 105 2.70 -9.14 10.26
CA GLU A 105 1.67 -8.59 9.37
C GLU A 105 2.23 -7.44 8.53
N THR A 106 3.04 -6.55 9.12
CA THR A 106 3.73 -5.48 8.39
C THR A 106 4.61 -6.06 7.28
N ALA A 107 5.43 -7.06 7.59
CA ALA A 107 6.27 -7.73 6.59
C ALA A 107 5.42 -8.36 5.46
N ARG A 108 4.30 -9.00 5.80
CA ARG A 108 3.38 -9.61 4.84
C ARG A 108 2.77 -8.56 3.90
N LEU A 109 2.30 -7.43 4.44
CA LEU A 109 1.68 -6.36 3.65
C LEU A 109 2.70 -5.61 2.77
N LEU A 110 3.92 -5.36 3.26
CA LEU A 110 4.99 -4.77 2.43
C LEU A 110 5.33 -5.68 1.25
N ARG A 111 5.48 -6.98 1.48
CA ARG A 111 5.69 -7.96 0.39
C ARG A 111 4.53 -7.98 -0.61
N GLN A 112 3.30 -7.81 -0.13
CA GLN A 112 2.12 -7.73 -0.99
C GLN A 112 2.20 -6.49 -1.90
N ILE A 113 2.51 -5.31 -1.35
CA ILE A 113 2.65 -4.05 -2.12
C ILE A 113 3.73 -4.19 -3.21
N GLU A 114 4.91 -4.72 -2.86
CA GLU A 114 5.98 -4.95 -3.84
C GLU A 114 5.54 -5.90 -4.96
N THR A 115 4.83 -6.97 -4.59
CA THR A 115 4.34 -7.97 -5.56
C THR A 115 3.32 -7.34 -6.50
N GLU A 116 2.37 -6.58 -5.96
CA GLU A 116 1.36 -5.86 -6.74
C GLU A 116 2.02 -4.89 -7.74
N HIS A 117 3.01 -4.11 -7.30
CA HIS A 117 3.74 -3.20 -8.18
C HIS A 117 4.49 -3.94 -9.29
N LYS A 118 5.18 -5.04 -8.96
CA LYS A 118 5.86 -5.88 -9.97
C LYS A 118 4.90 -6.47 -10.99
N GLN A 119 3.69 -6.89 -10.57
CA GLN A 119 2.67 -7.37 -11.51
C GLN A 119 2.12 -6.25 -12.39
N GLN A 120 1.90 -5.05 -11.83
CA GLN A 120 1.47 -3.89 -12.61
C GLN A 120 2.53 -3.49 -13.65
N HIS A 121 3.81 -3.43 -13.26
CA HIS A 121 4.91 -3.13 -14.16
C HIS A 121 5.01 -4.20 -15.28
N LYS A 122 4.90 -5.48 -14.93
CA LYS A 122 4.86 -6.57 -15.91
C LYS A 122 3.72 -6.38 -16.92
N HIS A 123 2.51 -6.06 -16.44
CA HIS A 123 1.37 -5.82 -17.31
C HIS A 123 1.59 -4.60 -18.22
N HIS A 124 2.18 -3.53 -17.69
CA HIS A 124 2.52 -2.33 -18.46
C HIS A 124 3.51 -2.64 -19.59
N LEU A 125 4.59 -3.36 -19.31
CA LEU A 125 5.57 -3.77 -20.32
C LEU A 125 4.95 -4.66 -21.41
N ILE A 126 4.04 -5.57 -21.05
CA ILE A 126 3.32 -6.40 -22.03
C ILE A 126 2.44 -5.53 -22.94
N THR A 127 1.74 -4.55 -22.38
CA THR A 127 0.91 -3.63 -23.16
C THR A 127 1.75 -2.77 -24.10
N GLN A 128 2.86 -2.21 -23.62
CA GLN A 128 3.80 -1.45 -24.47
C GLN A 128 4.42 -2.32 -25.57
N LEU A 129 4.76 -3.58 -25.26
CA LEU A 129 5.32 -4.50 -26.23
C LEU A 129 4.35 -4.75 -27.38
N ARG A 130 3.06 -5.00 -27.07
CA ARG A 130 2.02 -5.17 -28.10
C ARG A 130 1.89 -3.94 -28.98
N GLN A 131 1.90 -2.74 -28.38
CA GLN A 131 1.84 -1.47 -29.13
C GLN A 131 3.05 -1.28 -30.04
N ALA A 132 4.26 -1.64 -29.58
CA ALA A 132 5.47 -1.60 -30.40
C ALA A 132 5.42 -2.60 -31.57
N GLU A 133 4.90 -3.81 -31.32
CA GLU A 133 4.71 -4.82 -32.37
C GLU A 133 3.67 -4.38 -33.42
N GLU A 134 2.53 -3.84 -32.98
CA GLU A 134 1.46 -3.33 -33.86
C GLU A 134 1.91 -2.13 -34.71
N SER A 135 2.80 -1.29 -34.18
CA SER A 135 3.37 -0.14 -34.91
C SER A 135 4.59 -0.50 -35.77
N GLY A 136 5.07 -1.75 -35.72
CA GLY A 136 6.26 -2.20 -36.44
C GLY A 136 7.59 -1.68 -35.87
N ASP A 137 7.59 -1.09 -34.66
CA ASP A 137 8.80 -0.64 -33.98
C ASP A 137 9.57 -1.82 -33.36
N THR A 138 10.33 -2.49 -34.21
CA THR A 138 11.12 -3.66 -33.84
C THR A 138 12.20 -3.38 -32.79
N THR A 139 12.71 -2.14 -32.73
CA THR A 139 13.76 -1.76 -31.77
C THR A 139 13.16 -1.57 -30.39
N ALA A 140 12.04 -0.86 -30.27
CA ALA A 140 11.31 -0.74 -29.01
C ALA A 140 10.82 -2.11 -28.51
N ALA A 141 10.29 -2.94 -29.42
CA ALA A 141 9.85 -4.29 -29.06
C ALA A 141 10.99 -5.17 -28.52
N ALA A 142 12.21 -5.08 -29.08
CA ALA A 142 13.36 -5.82 -28.55
C ALA A 142 13.76 -5.34 -27.15
N ALA A 143 13.80 -4.02 -26.92
CA ALA A 143 14.14 -3.46 -25.61
C ALA A 143 13.11 -3.84 -24.53
N LEU A 144 11.81 -3.79 -24.85
CA LEU A 144 10.73 -4.16 -23.93
C LEU A 144 10.75 -5.65 -23.56
N ARG A 145 11.11 -6.54 -24.50
CA ARG A 145 11.30 -7.97 -24.20
C ARG A 145 12.44 -8.22 -23.22
N GLU A 146 13.55 -7.48 -23.36
CA GLU A 146 14.67 -7.61 -22.42
C GLU A 146 14.26 -7.13 -21.02
N GLN A 147 13.61 -5.97 -20.91
CA GLN A 147 13.10 -5.46 -19.64
C GLN A 147 12.13 -6.45 -18.98
N LEU A 148 11.21 -7.04 -19.76
CA LEU A 148 10.26 -8.04 -19.27
C LEU A 148 10.98 -9.31 -18.76
N ASN A 149 12.01 -9.78 -19.47
CA ASN A 149 12.80 -10.93 -19.05
C ASN A 149 13.56 -10.68 -17.75
N GLN A 150 14.12 -9.48 -17.57
CA GLN A 150 14.78 -9.10 -16.32
C GLN A 150 13.78 -9.06 -15.17
N LEU A 151 12.63 -8.42 -15.36
CA LEU A 151 11.57 -8.37 -14.35
C LEU A 151 11.08 -9.78 -13.96
N ILE A 152 10.92 -10.70 -14.93
CA ILE A 152 10.54 -12.10 -14.64
C ILE A 152 11.61 -12.80 -13.79
N LYS A 153 12.90 -12.60 -14.07
CA LYS A 153 14.00 -13.16 -13.27
C LYS A 153 13.99 -12.58 -11.85
N GLU A 154 13.75 -11.29 -11.69
CA GLU A 154 13.64 -10.63 -10.37
C GLU A 154 12.48 -11.18 -9.55
N ILE A 155 11.29 -11.31 -10.14
CA ILE A 155 10.12 -11.91 -9.48
C ILE A 155 10.42 -13.36 -9.06
N ALA A 156 11.03 -14.16 -9.95
CA ALA A 156 11.37 -15.55 -9.65
C ALA A 156 12.43 -15.68 -8.53
N ARG A 157 13.37 -14.74 -8.43
CA ARG A 157 14.38 -14.69 -7.36
C ARG A 157 13.78 -14.24 -6.04
N GLY A 158 12.89 -13.25 -6.05
CA GLY A 158 12.21 -12.74 -4.85
C GLY A 158 11.27 -13.76 -4.20
N ASN A 159 10.73 -14.71 -4.96
CA ASN A 159 9.90 -15.79 -4.43
C ASN A 159 10.69 -16.93 -3.75
N ARG A 160 12.01 -16.98 -3.89
CA ARG A 160 12.88 -18.02 -3.28
C ARG A 160 13.53 -17.61 -1.96
N ARG A 161 13.34 -16.36 -1.54
CA ARG A 161 13.76 -15.83 -0.24
C ARG A 161 12.55 -15.76 0.69
#